data_AF-A0A137R0T6-F1
#
_entry.id   AF-A0A137R0T6-F1
#
_cell.length_a   1.000
_cell.length_b   1.000
_cell.length_c   1.000
_cell.angle_alpha   90.00
_cell.angle_beta   90.00
_cell.angle_gamma   90.00
#
_symmetry.space_group_name_H-M   'P 1'
#
loop_
_entity.id
_entity.type
_entity.pdbx_description
1 polymer ?
#
loop_
_entity_poly.entity_id
_entity_poly.type
_entity_poly.pdbx_seq_one_letter_code
_entity_poly.pdbx_strand_id
1 'polypeptide(L)'
;GADIPDIEQVVQLGVPSSLSTWIQRAGRAGRSAIRARAVLLVEKSVFERIRRKPSGTQSRDVTSTTTIEGSDDNYQWKKQVDPNVREWVETPGCRRKVSNKHFDNPPSSQEGKVYLLHHICL
;
A
#
# COMPACT_ATOMS: atom_id res chain seq x y z
N GLY A 1 -26.46 -4.68 1.72
CA GLY A 1 -25.39 -3.84 1.14
C GLY A 1 -26.03 -2.85 0.19
N ALA A 2 -25.52 -1.62 0.12
CA ALA A 2 -26.01 -0.63 -0.85
C ALA A 2 -25.42 -0.95 -2.23
N ASP A 3 -26.28 -1.25 -3.19
CA ASP A 3 -25.91 -1.44 -4.60
C ASP A 3 -26.40 -0.24 -5.39
N ILE A 4 -25.51 0.73 -5.57
CA ILE A 4 -25.79 2.01 -6.24
C ILE A 4 -24.91 2.02 -7.49
N PRO A 5 -25.50 1.95 -8.69
CA PRO A 5 -24.74 1.62 -9.89
C PRO A 5 -23.93 2.81 -10.44
N ASP A 6 -24.33 4.03 -10.10
CA ASP A 6 -23.81 5.33 -10.56
C ASP A 6 -22.86 6.01 -9.56
N ILE A 7 -22.20 5.26 -8.69
CA ILE A 7 -21.16 5.82 -7.82
C ILE A 7 -19.96 6.26 -8.68
N GLU A 8 -19.77 7.58 -8.80
CA GLU A 8 -18.63 8.18 -9.51
C GLU A 8 -17.35 8.21 -8.66
N GLN A 9 -17.47 8.30 -7.34
CA GLN A 9 -16.31 8.44 -6.46
C GLN A 9 -16.46 7.67 -5.16
N VAL A 10 -15.41 6.93 -4.80
CA VAL A 10 -15.21 6.33 -3.48
C VAL A 10 -14.00 6.98 -2.83
N VAL A 11 -14.19 7.54 -1.63
CA VAL A 11 -13.10 8.03 -0.80
C VAL A 11 -13.05 7.19 0.47
N GLN A 12 -11.90 6.58 0.73
CA GLN A 12 -11.64 5.94 2.01
C GLN A 12 -10.61 6.76 2.79
N LEU A 13 -10.99 7.15 4.00
CA LEU A 13 -10.07 7.74 4.97
C LEU A 13 -9.48 6.64 5.84
N GLY A 14 -8.14 6.61 5.91
CA GLY A 14 -7.40 5.63 6.69
C GLY A 14 -7.10 4.33 5.94
N VAL A 15 -6.10 3.62 6.45
CA VAL A 15 -5.59 2.39 5.87
C VAL A 15 -6.61 1.26 6.08
N PRO A 16 -6.98 0.50 5.03
CA PRO A 16 -7.84 -0.67 5.17
C PRO A 16 -7.14 -1.77 5.98
N SER A 17 -7.93 -2.68 6.56
CA SER A 17 -7.38 -3.87 7.22
C SER A 17 -6.68 -4.84 6.26
N SER A 18 -7.09 -4.86 4.98
CA SER A 18 -6.50 -5.69 3.93
C SER A 18 -6.70 -5.08 2.55
N LEU A 19 -5.89 -5.54 1.57
CA LEU A 19 -6.03 -5.09 0.19
C LEU A 19 -7.38 -5.52 -0.41
N SER A 20 -7.85 -6.74 -0.12
CA SER A 20 -9.19 -7.22 -0.53
C SER A 20 -10.31 -6.32 -0.04
N THR A 21 -10.27 -5.86 1.22
CA THR A 21 -11.25 -4.93 1.77
C THR A 21 -11.30 -3.63 0.97
N TRP A 22 -10.14 -3.09 0.61
CA TRP A 22 -10.06 -1.88 -0.18
C TRP A 22 -10.58 -2.06 -1.59
N ILE A 23 -10.16 -3.12 -2.29
CA ILE A 23 -10.61 -3.38 -3.66
C ILE A 23 -12.12 -3.63 -3.73
N GLN A 24 -12.70 -4.35 -2.76
CA GLN A 24 -14.15 -4.52 -2.68
C GLN A 24 -14.90 -3.20 -2.48
N ARG A 25 -14.36 -2.28 -1.66
CA ARG A 25 -14.96 -0.96 -1.42
C ARG A 25 -14.82 -0.05 -2.64
N ALA A 26 -13.61 0.01 -3.21
CA ALA A 26 -13.31 0.79 -4.41
C ALA A 26 -14.13 0.31 -5.62
N GLY A 27 -14.32 -1.02 -5.75
CA GLY A 27 -15.08 -1.64 -6.83
C GLY A 27 -16.60 -1.41 -6.78
N ARG A 28 -17.11 -0.70 -5.76
CA ARG A 28 -18.50 -0.20 -5.77
C ARG A 28 -18.67 0.96 -6.74
N ALA A 29 -17.61 1.67 -7.08
CA ALA A 29 -17.64 2.76 -8.03
C ALA A 29 -17.66 2.23 -9.48
N GLY A 30 -18.34 2.94 -10.39
CA GLY A 30 -18.26 2.66 -11.82
C GLY A 30 -18.99 1.41 -12.30
N ARG A 31 -19.99 0.91 -11.56
CA ARG A 31 -20.76 -0.29 -11.97
C ARG A 31 -21.58 -0.05 -13.25
N SER A 32 -22.04 1.17 -13.50
CA SER A 32 -22.72 1.59 -14.74
C SER A 32 -21.78 1.86 -15.93
N ALA A 33 -20.55 1.30 -15.93
CA ALA A 33 -19.53 1.57 -16.95
C ALA A 33 -19.19 3.08 -17.14
N ILE A 34 -19.42 3.87 -16.09
CA ILE A 34 -19.03 5.28 -16.04
C ILE A 34 -17.58 5.41 -15.59
N ARG A 35 -16.94 6.53 -15.95
CA ARG A 35 -15.62 6.86 -15.42
C ARG A 35 -15.75 7.15 -13.93
N ALA A 36 -15.12 6.33 -13.10
CA ALA A 36 -15.14 6.47 -11.65
C ALA A 36 -13.73 6.65 -11.06
N ARG A 37 -13.67 7.18 -9.84
CA ARG A 37 -12.42 7.40 -9.10
C ARG A 37 -12.48 6.77 -7.71
N ALA A 38 -11.44 6.02 -7.36
CA ALA A 38 -11.21 5.56 -5.99
C ALA A 38 -10.01 6.32 -5.39
N VAL A 39 -10.21 6.97 -4.25
CA VAL A 39 -9.18 7.71 -3.52
C VAL A 39 -9.00 7.10 -2.14
N LEU A 40 -7.77 6.70 -1.82
CA LEU A 40 -7.39 6.26 -0.49
C LEU A 40 -6.54 7.35 0.17
N LEU A 41 -7.05 7.98 1.22
CA LEU A 41 -6.34 8.97 2.01
C LEU A 41 -5.64 8.28 3.18
N VAL A 42 -4.32 8.37 3.21
CA VAL A 42 -3.47 7.67 4.18
C VAL A 42 -2.72 8.68 5.05
N GLU A 43 -2.63 8.38 6.36
CA GLU A 43 -1.88 9.20 7.30
C GLU A 43 -0.37 9.16 7.00
N LYS A 44 0.32 10.29 7.20
CA LYS A 44 1.79 10.37 7.01
C LYS A 44 2.56 9.34 7.83
N SER A 45 2.08 9.02 9.03
CA SER A 45 2.68 8.04 9.94
C SER A 45 2.83 6.63 9.36
N VAL A 46 2.07 6.29 8.32
CA VAL A 46 2.18 5.01 7.61
C VAL A 46 3.50 4.86 6.88
N PHE A 47 4.06 5.98 6.42
CA PHE A 47 5.32 6.06 5.69
C PHE A 47 6.52 6.38 6.61
N GLU A 48 6.27 6.57 7.91
CA GLU A 48 7.32 6.93 8.86
C GLU A 48 7.94 5.67 9.49
N ARG A 49 9.27 5.64 9.58
CA ARG A 49 10.03 4.62 10.30
C ARG A 49 10.62 5.22 11.58
N ILE A 50 10.55 4.49 12.68
CA ILE A 50 11.09 4.86 13.99
C ILE A 50 12.18 3.88 14.40
N ARG A 51 13.19 4.36 15.14
CA ARG A 51 14.19 3.48 15.73
C ARG A 51 13.53 2.55 16.74
N ARG A 52 13.91 1.28 16.73
CA ARG A 52 13.50 0.31 17.75
C ARG A 52 14.10 0.79 19.08
N LYS A 53 13.27 0.85 20.12
CA LYS A 53 13.80 1.04 21.48
C LYS A 53 14.51 -0.25 21.86
N PRO A 54 15.74 -0.20 22.38
CA PRO A 54 16.37 -1.39 22.93
C PRO A 54 15.46 -1.93 24.04
N SER A 55 14.99 -3.16 23.86
CA SER A 55 14.23 -3.88 24.88
C SER A 55 15.15 -4.05 26.08
N GLY A 56 14.89 -3.31 27.15
CA GLY A 56 15.69 -3.38 28.37
C GLY A 56 15.61 -4.79 28.97
N THR A 57 16.68 -5.58 28.86
CA THR A 57 16.99 -6.71 29.75
C THR A 57 18.52 -6.90 29.78
N GLN A 58 19.08 -6.46 30.91
CA GLN A 58 20.39 -6.66 31.55
C GLN A 58 21.66 -7.04 30.74
N SER A 59 22.63 -6.13 30.87
CA SER A 59 24.09 -6.21 30.79
C SER A 59 24.75 -7.57 30.53
N ARG A 60 25.55 -7.61 29.46
CA ARG A 60 26.91 -8.16 29.54
C ARG A 60 27.81 -7.33 28.63
N ASP A 61 28.83 -6.76 29.26
CA ASP A 61 29.89 -5.97 28.64
C ASP A 61 30.63 -6.83 27.61
N VAL A 62 30.54 -6.44 26.34
CA VAL A 62 31.48 -6.85 25.30
C VAL A 62 31.74 -5.60 24.46
N THR A 63 32.93 -5.06 24.63
CA THR A 63 33.50 -4.02 23.78
C THR A 63 33.57 -4.56 22.35
N SER A 64 32.58 -4.20 21.55
CA SER A 64 32.55 -4.48 20.11
C SER A 64 32.71 -3.16 19.37
N THR A 65 33.97 -2.87 19.04
CA THR A 65 34.32 -1.93 17.98
C THR A 65 33.72 -2.48 16.68
N THR A 66 32.65 -1.88 16.19
CA THR A 66 32.04 -2.29 14.91
C THR A 66 31.72 -1.05 14.09
N THR A 67 32.38 -0.98 12.96
CA THR A 67 32.17 -0.08 11.84
C THR A 67 30.69 0.19 11.59
N ILE A 68 30.32 1.47 11.58
CA ILE A 68 28.95 1.95 11.37
C ILE A 68 28.61 1.81 9.88
N GLU A 69 28.25 0.61 9.46
CA GLU A 69 27.41 0.40 8.29
C GLU A 69 25.99 0.19 8.81
N GLY A 70 25.14 1.21 8.67
CA GLY A 70 23.82 1.25 9.28
C GLY A 70 22.91 0.14 8.74
N SER A 71 22.81 -0.97 9.47
CA SER A 71 21.84 -2.01 9.17
C SER A 71 20.42 -1.48 9.37
N ASP A 72 19.57 -1.73 8.37
CA ASP A 72 18.17 -1.32 8.37
C ASP A 72 17.33 -2.00 9.48
N ASP A 73 17.94 -2.97 10.18
CA ASP A 73 17.35 -3.75 11.26
C ASP A 73 17.02 -2.94 12.51
N ASN A 74 17.54 -1.72 12.66
CA ASN A 74 17.20 -0.88 13.81
C ASN A 74 15.92 -0.06 13.61
N TYR A 75 15.27 -0.10 12.44
CA TYR A 75 14.08 0.71 12.17
C TYR A 75 12.83 -0.15 12.00
N GLN A 76 11.74 0.25 12.64
CA GLN A 76 10.41 -0.32 12.45
C GLN A 76 9.44 0.73 11.93
N TRP A 77 8.42 0.32 11.18
CA TRP A 77 7.34 1.21 10.79
C TRP A 77 6.62 1.75 12.02
N LYS A 78 6.33 3.06 12.02
CA LYS A 78 5.59 3.73 13.09
C LYS A 78 4.17 3.18 13.23
N LYS A 79 3.54 2.84 12.09
CA LYS A 79 2.24 2.18 12.03
C LYS A 79 2.39 0.80 11.39
N GLN A 80 1.83 -0.21 12.05
CA GLN A 80 1.70 -1.55 11.47
C GLN A 80 0.59 -1.54 10.42
N VAL A 81 0.92 -2.01 9.22
CA VAL A 81 0.04 -2.06 8.06
C VAL A 81 0.25 -3.40 7.38
N ASP A 82 -0.83 -3.99 6.88
CA ASP A 82 -0.78 -5.22 6.09
C ASP A 82 0.26 -5.07 4.95
N PRO A 83 1.16 -6.05 4.74
CA PRO A 83 2.21 -5.94 3.73
C PRO A 83 1.71 -5.66 2.32
N ASN A 84 0.57 -6.24 1.93
CA ASN A 84 0.00 -6.04 0.58
C ASN A 84 -0.61 -4.65 0.45
N VAL A 85 -1.23 -4.14 1.52
CA VAL A 85 -1.71 -2.75 1.55
C VAL A 85 -0.54 -1.77 1.50
N ARG A 86 0.57 -2.06 2.19
CA ARG A 86 1.78 -1.25 2.12
C ARG A 86 2.35 -1.23 0.71
N GLU A 87 2.55 -2.38 0.07
CA GLU A 87 3.01 -2.47 -1.32
C GLU A 87 2.11 -1.64 -2.25
N TRP A 88 0.78 -1.73 -2.09
CA TRP A 88 -0.18 -0.99 -2.91
C TRP A 88 -0.15 0.54 -2.67
N VAL A 89 0.05 0.97 -1.43
CA VAL A 89 0.09 2.40 -1.07
C VAL A 89 1.40 3.04 -1.52
N GLU A 90 2.52 2.37 -1.27
CA GLU A 90 3.89 2.87 -1.53
C GLU A 90 4.36 2.66 -2.96
N THR A 91 3.68 1.83 -3.77
CA THR A 91 4.12 1.60 -5.15
C THR A 91 4.20 2.92 -5.94
N PRO A 92 5.36 3.23 -6.55
CA PRO A 92 5.48 4.36 -7.45
C PRO A 92 4.84 4.08 -8.82
N GLY A 93 4.47 2.82 -9.10
CA GLY A 93 3.96 2.36 -10.39
C GLY A 93 2.43 2.23 -10.48
N CYS A 94 1.97 1.45 -11.47
CA CYS A 94 0.55 1.17 -11.68
C CYS A 94 0.00 0.31 -10.52
N ARG A 95 -0.92 0.89 -9.73
CA ARG A 95 -1.60 0.19 -8.63
C ARG A 95 -2.44 -1.00 -9.09
N ARG A 96 -2.95 -0.98 -10.32
CA ARG A 96 -3.63 -2.14 -10.92
C ARG A 96 -2.70 -3.34 -11.06
N LYS A 97 -1.41 -3.14 -11.37
CA LYS A 97 -0.44 -4.25 -11.46
C LYS A 97 -0.22 -4.89 -10.10
N VAL A 98 -0.11 -4.09 -9.04
CA VAL A 98 0.00 -4.61 -7.66
C VAL A 98 -1.26 -5.41 -7.30
N SER A 99 -2.45 -4.89 -7.60
CA SER A 99 -3.70 -5.63 -7.39
C SER A 99 -3.75 -6.92 -8.20
N ASN A 100 -3.40 -6.90 -9.49
CA ASN A 100 -3.43 -8.09 -10.33
C ASN A 100 -2.48 -9.17 -9.83
N LYS A 101 -1.25 -8.80 -9.43
CA LYS A 101 -0.30 -9.71 -8.79
C LYS A 101 -0.86 -10.30 -7.49
N HIS A 102 -1.51 -9.49 -6.66
CA HIS A 102 -2.06 -9.96 -5.39
C HIS A 102 -3.25 -10.93 -5.54
N PHE A 103 -4.07 -10.78 -6.58
CA PHE A 103 -5.23 -11.64 -6.84
C PHE A 103 -4.98 -12.70 -7.92
N ASP A 104 -3.74 -12.85 -8.38
CA ASP A 104 -3.37 -13.72 -9.52
C ASP A 104 -4.26 -13.48 -10.76
N ASN A 105 -4.65 -12.22 -10.98
CA ASN A 105 -5.43 -11.85 -12.15
C ASN A 105 -4.54 -11.95 -13.40
N PRO A 106 -5.07 -12.48 -14.52
CA PRO A 106 -4.31 -12.57 -15.75
C PRO A 106 -3.84 -11.18 -16.21
N PRO A 107 -2.68 -11.10 -16.90
CA PRO A 107 -2.19 -9.86 -17.46
C PRO A 107 -3.25 -9.25 -18.37
N SER A 108 -3.50 -7.95 -18.24
CA SER A 108 -4.44 -7.29 -19.13
C SER A 108 -3.89 -7.31 -20.55
N SER A 109 -4.73 -7.60 -21.55
CA SER A 109 -4.35 -7.61 -22.98
C SER A 109 -3.77 -6.28 -23.51
N GLN A 110 -3.78 -5.22 -22.69
CA GLN A 110 -3.19 -3.91 -22.98
C GLN A 110 -1.81 -3.68 -22.38
N GLU A 111 -1.15 -4.70 -21.80
CA GLU A 111 0.20 -4.57 -21.24
C GLU A 111 1.26 -4.09 -22.25
N GLY A 112 0.99 -4.17 -23.55
CA GLY A 112 1.87 -3.67 -24.62
C GLY A 112 1.55 -2.29 -25.21
N LYS A 113 0.51 -1.56 -24.74
CA LYS A 113 0.09 -0.27 -25.37
C LYS A 113 0.02 0.95 -24.45
N VAL A 114 0.41 0.84 -23.17
CA VAL A 114 0.39 1.98 -22.24
C VAL A 114 1.81 2.50 -21.98
N TYR A 115 2.49 2.93 -23.04
CA TYR A 115 3.74 3.71 -22.93
C TYR A 115 3.49 5.22 -22.84
N LEU A 116 2.23 5.66 -22.63
CA LEU A 116 1.86 7.09 -22.72
C LEU A 116 1.15 7.70 -21.50
N LEU A 117 1.05 7.02 -20.36
CA LEU A 117 0.66 7.67 -19.10
C LEU A 117 1.45 7.09 -17.93
N HIS A 118 2.67 7.57 -17.78
CA HIS A 118 3.65 7.09 -16.82
C HIS A 118 3.34 7.43 -15.35
N HIS A 119 2.11 7.82 -14.98
CA HIS A 119 1.87 8.24 -13.60
C HIS A 119 0.59 7.80 -12.90
N ILE A 120 -0.53 7.49 -13.55
CA ILE A 120 -1.75 7.16 -12.78
C ILE A 120 -2.60 6.13 -13.52
N CYS A 121 -2.35 4.87 -13.18
CA CYS A 121 -3.19 3.72 -13.49
C CYS A 121 -4.25 3.63 -12.37
N LEU A 122 -5.37 4.34 -12.51
CA LEU A 122 -6.57 4.21 -11.67
C LEU A 122 -7.54 3.23 -12.34
#